data_AF-Q4ULI0-F1
#
_entry.id   AF-Q4ULI0-F1
#
_cell.length_a   1.000
_cell.length_b   1.000
_cell.length_c   1.000
_cell.angle_alpha   90.00
_cell.angle_beta   90.00
_cell.angle_gamma   90.00
#
_symmetry.space_group_name_H-M   'P 1'
#
loop_
_entity.id
_entity.type
_entity.pdbx_description
1 polymer ?
#
loop_
_entity_poly.entity_id
_entity_poly.type
_entity_poly.pdbx_seq_one_letter_code
_entity_poly.pdbx_strand_id
1 'polypeptide(L)'
;MNLEDIKKAQEIPIEYIAFSGGGAKGAIYSGAYEAAKKAGILDNVKAVAGSSAGAITAAVVALGTPPERFEEISKNTNLQTLLGKKGFSAGIVQLNKDGKPLYDLLELVIKENIEIFYRDQI
;
A
#
# COMPACT_ATOMS: atom_id res chain seq x y z
N MET A 1 10.18 -19.13 26.83
CA MET A 1 8.85 -18.66 26.44
C MET A 1 7.88 -19.77 26.79
N ASN A 2 7.02 -19.54 27.78
CA ASN A 2 6.02 -20.51 28.22
C ASN A 2 4.70 -20.29 27.46
N LEU A 3 3.68 -21.12 27.74
CA LEU A 3 2.40 -21.06 27.03
C LEU A 3 1.63 -19.76 27.35
N GLU A 4 1.75 -19.23 28.57
CA GLU A 4 1.15 -17.93 28.93
C GLU A 4 1.75 -16.78 28.13
N ASP A 5 3.07 -16.76 27.93
CA ASP A 5 3.77 -15.73 27.15
C ASP A 5 3.26 -15.69 25.70
N ILE A 6 3.04 -16.85 25.09
CA ILE A 6 2.55 -16.95 23.70
C ILE A 6 1.10 -16.44 23.59
N LYS A 7 0.23 -16.82 24.52
CA LYS A 7 -1.16 -16.33 24.54
C LYS A 7 -1.20 -14.82 24.71
N LYS A 8 -0.41 -14.29 25.64
CA LYS A 8 -0.34 -12.85 25.89
C LYS A 8 0.18 -12.10 24.66
N ALA A 9 1.13 -12.67 23.93
CA ALA A 9 1.62 -12.10 22.68
C ALA A 9 0.57 -12.06 21.56
N GLN A 10 -0.38 -13.00 21.54
CA GLN A 10 -1.48 -13.01 20.56
C GLN A 10 -2.55 -11.95 20.83
N GLU A 11 -2.65 -11.45 22.06
CA GLU A 11 -3.58 -10.37 22.44
C GLU A 11 -3.00 -8.97 22.22
N ILE A 12 -1.69 -8.87 21.95
CA ILE A 12 -1.05 -7.58 21.67
C ILE A 12 -1.58 -7.04 20.35
N PRO A 13 -2.09 -5.80 20.31
CA PRO A 13 -2.56 -5.19 19.08
C PRO A 13 -1.42 -5.02 18.07
N ILE A 14 -1.74 -5.17 16.79
CA ILE A 14 -0.79 -4.97 15.70
C ILE A 14 -0.54 -3.47 15.54
N GLU A 15 0.67 -3.01 15.85
CA GLU A 15 1.06 -1.59 15.73
C GLU A 15 1.81 -1.26 14.44
N TYR A 16 2.44 -2.25 13.80
CA TYR A 16 3.31 -2.06 12.64
C TYR A 16 3.01 -3.08 11.55
N ILE A 17 2.86 -2.63 10.30
CA ILE A 17 2.63 -3.51 9.15
C ILE A 17 3.71 -3.27 8.09
N ALA A 18 4.32 -4.36 7.62
CA ALA A 18 5.30 -4.33 6.54
C ALA A 18 4.74 -5.02 5.28
N PHE A 19 4.64 -4.27 4.18
CA PHE A 19 4.21 -4.76 2.88
C PHE A 19 5.44 -5.13 2.02
N SER A 20 5.61 -6.44 1.80
CA SER A 20 6.73 -6.94 1.00
C SER A 20 6.62 -6.53 -0.48
N GLY A 21 7.76 -6.51 -1.18
CA GLY A 21 7.78 -6.38 -2.63
C GLY A 21 7.27 -7.66 -3.31
N GLY A 22 6.61 -7.51 -4.46
CA GLY A 22 6.07 -8.66 -5.20
C GLY A 22 5.76 -8.41 -6.68
N GLY A 23 6.11 -7.23 -7.21
CA GLY A 23 5.77 -6.84 -8.58
C GLY A 23 4.26 -6.85 -8.82
N ALA A 24 3.83 -7.52 -9.90
CA ALA A 24 2.42 -7.65 -10.29
C ALA A 24 1.52 -8.24 -9.19
N LYS A 25 2.07 -9.10 -8.33
CA LYS A 25 1.32 -9.72 -7.23
C LYS A 25 0.86 -8.71 -6.18
N GLY A 26 1.41 -7.49 -6.19
CA GLY A 26 0.98 -6.42 -5.29
C GLY A 26 -0.49 -6.00 -5.46
N ALA A 27 -1.15 -6.36 -6.55
CA ALA A 27 -2.58 -6.11 -6.74
C ALA A 27 -3.46 -6.79 -5.67
N ILE A 28 -2.98 -7.85 -5.01
CA ILE A 28 -3.73 -8.53 -3.93
C ILE A 28 -3.81 -7.68 -2.65
N TYR A 29 -2.96 -6.65 -2.52
CA TYR A 29 -2.88 -5.86 -1.29
C TYR A 29 -4.13 -5.01 -1.05
N SER A 30 -4.92 -4.67 -2.07
CA SER A 30 -6.20 -3.99 -1.88
C SER A 30 -7.17 -4.84 -1.05
N GLY A 31 -7.31 -6.12 -1.39
CA GLY A 31 -8.16 -7.04 -0.64
C GLY A 31 -7.62 -7.35 0.76
N ALA A 32 -6.29 -7.46 0.92
CA ALA A 32 -5.68 -7.63 2.23
C ALA A 32 -5.92 -6.41 3.14
N TYR A 33 -5.81 -5.20 2.60
CA TYR A 33 -6.11 -3.96 3.30
C TYR A 33 -7.58 -3.87 3.70
N GLU A 34 -8.50 -4.19 2.79
CA GLU A 34 -9.93 -4.22 3.06
C GLU A 34 -10.28 -5.19 4.20
N ALA A 35 -9.75 -6.42 4.15
CA ALA A 35 -9.96 -7.42 5.19
C ALA A 35 -9.38 -6.96 6.54
N ALA A 36 -8.18 -6.39 6.54
CA ALA A 36 -7.55 -5.86 7.76
C ALA A 36 -8.36 -4.71 8.37
N LYS A 37 -8.91 -3.82 7.55
CA LYS A 37 -9.75 -2.70 8.00
C LYS A 37 -11.07 -3.22 8.60
N LYS A 38 -11.74 -4.16 7.92
CA LYS A 38 -12.98 -4.79 8.42
C LYS A 38 -12.78 -5.57 9.72
N ALA A 39 -11.60 -6.14 9.93
CA ALA A 39 -11.26 -6.86 11.15
C ALA A 39 -10.84 -5.95 12.32
N GLY A 40 -10.80 -4.62 12.16
CA GLY A 40 -10.33 -3.68 13.18
C GLY A 40 -8.83 -3.77 13.46
N ILE A 41 -8.07 -4.50 12.63
CA ILE A 41 -6.61 -4.67 12.82
C ILE A 41 -5.91 -3.31 12.66
N LEU A 42 -6.40 -2.47 11.77
CA LEU A 42 -5.78 -1.19 11.43
C LEU A 42 -5.98 -0.11 12.49
N ASP A 43 -6.91 -0.29 13.43
CA ASP A 43 -7.31 0.73 14.42
C ASP A 43 -6.15 1.10 15.37
N ASN A 44 -5.21 0.18 15.56
CA ASN A 44 -4.04 0.35 16.44
C ASN A 44 -2.73 0.52 15.66
N VAL A 45 -2.77 0.52 14.32
CA VAL A 45 -1.57 0.62 13.49
C VAL A 45 -1.03 2.04 13.56
N LYS A 46 0.22 2.16 13.99
CA LYS A 46 0.94 3.43 14.15
C LYS A 46 1.82 3.76 12.94
N ALA A 47 2.35 2.74 12.27
CA ALA A 47 3.17 2.94 11.09
C ALA A 47 3.12 1.75 10.14
N VAL A 48 3.34 2.05 8.86
CA VAL A 48 3.46 1.05 7.81
C VAL A 48 4.74 1.27 7.02
N ALA A 49 5.30 0.18 6.52
CA ALA A 49 6.50 0.20 5.68
C ALA A 49 6.29 -0.71 4.47
N GLY A 50 7.07 -0.49 3.41
CA GLY A 50 7.05 -1.41 2.29
C GLY A 50 8.18 -1.21 1.29
N SER A 51 8.30 -2.15 0.36
CA SER A 51 9.31 -2.13 -0.71
C SER A 51 8.68 -2.38 -2.08
N SER A 52 9.11 -1.63 -3.11
CA SER A 52 8.59 -1.74 -4.48
C SER A 52 7.05 -1.64 -4.52
N ALA A 53 6.34 -2.64 -5.02
CA ALA A 53 4.87 -2.69 -5.01
C ALA A 53 4.29 -2.52 -3.59
N GLY A 54 4.96 -3.07 -2.57
CA GLY A 54 4.57 -2.89 -1.17
C GLY A 54 4.79 -1.47 -0.65
N ALA A 55 5.74 -0.70 -1.22
CA ALA A 55 5.93 0.71 -0.84
C ALA A 55 4.75 1.57 -1.34
N ILE A 56 4.22 1.28 -2.53
CA ILE A 56 3.01 1.92 -3.06
C ILE A 56 1.83 1.60 -2.15
N THR A 57 1.64 0.33 -1.79
CA THR A 57 0.62 -0.07 -0.81
C THR A 57 0.78 0.65 0.52
N ALA A 58 1.98 0.68 1.09
CA ALA A 58 2.25 1.35 2.36
C ALA A 58 1.87 2.83 2.30
N ALA A 59 2.17 3.53 1.20
CA ALA A 59 1.78 4.93 1.02
C ALA A 59 0.25 5.10 0.98
N VAL A 60 -0.46 4.28 0.21
CA VAL A 60 -1.93 4.32 0.12
C VAL A 60 -2.59 4.08 1.48
N VAL A 61 -2.09 3.10 2.23
CA VAL A 61 -2.56 2.76 3.58
C VAL A 61 -2.25 3.87 4.58
N ALA A 62 -1.03 4.42 4.56
CA ALA A 62 -0.61 5.50 5.45
C ALA A 62 -1.43 6.79 5.27
N LEU A 63 -1.87 7.07 4.03
CA LEU A 63 -2.70 8.23 3.71
C LEU A 63 -4.18 8.05 4.10
N GLY A 64 -4.57 6.87 4.61
CA GLY A 64 -5.93 6.61 5.04
C GLY A 64 -6.92 6.35 3.91
N THR A 65 -6.42 6.11 2.68
CA THR A 65 -7.24 5.90 1.48
C THR A 65 -8.35 4.87 1.74
N PRO A 66 -9.62 5.15 1.37
CA PRO A 66 -10.70 4.17 1.51
C PRO A 66 -10.39 2.85 0.76
N PRO A 67 -10.74 1.67 1.32
CA PRO A 67 -10.49 0.37 0.68
C PRO A 67 -11.02 0.27 -0.75
N GLU A 68 -12.21 0.81 -1.01
CA GLU A 68 -12.87 0.79 -2.32
C GLU A 68 -12.05 1.57 -3.34
N ARG A 69 -11.51 2.73 -2.93
CA ARG A 69 -10.64 3.55 -3.77
C ARG A 69 -9.30 2.87 -4.04
N PHE A 70 -8.73 2.20 -3.04
CA PHE A 70 -7.50 1.43 -3.25
C PHE A 70 -7.73 0.23 -4.19
N GLU A 71 -8.89 -0.42 -4.12
CA GLU A 71 -9.26 -1.48 -5.07
C GLU A 71 -9.37 -0.93 -6.50
N GLU A 72 -10.02 0.22 -6.69
CA GLU A 72 -10.12 0.88 -7.99
C GLU A 72 -8.74 1.26 -8.55
N ILE A 73 -7.90 1.89 -7.73
CA ILE A 73 -6.51 2.19 -8.09
C ILE A 73 -5.80 0.91 -8.52
N SER A 74 -5.92 -0.18 -7.76
CA SER A 74 -5.25 -1.46 -8.05
C SER A 74 -5.74 -2.12 -9.34
N LYS A 75 -7.03 -2.00 -9.67
CA LYS A 75 -7.61 -2.52 -10.93
C LYS A 75 -7.20 -1.71 -12.14
N ASN A 76 -7.19 -0.39 -12.01
CA ASN A 76 -6.93 0.53 -13.11
C ASN A 76 -5.44 0.83 -13.31
N THR A 77 -4.62 0.47 -12.33
CA THR A 77 -3.17 0.70 -12.37
C THR A 77 -2.44 -0.59 -12.68
N ASN A 78 -1.86 -0.67 -13.88
CA ASN A 78 -0.92 -1.73 -14.18
C ASN A 78 0.44 -1.44 -13.51
N LEU A 79 0.72 -2.14 -12.40
CA LEU A 79 1.97 -2.04 -11.65
C LEU A 79 3.24 -2.23 -12.52
N GLN A 80 3.15 -2.97 -13.63
CA GLN A 80 4.28 -3.18 -14.55
C GLN A 80 4.52 -1.94 -15.41
N THR A 81 3.47 -1.20 -15.77
CA THR A 81 3.57 0.05 -16.54
C THR A 81 3.82 1.27 -15.67
N LEU A 82 3.57 1.19 -14.35
CA LEU A 82 3.94 2.26 -13.40
C LEU A 82 5.43 2.56 -13.40
N LEU A 83 6.23 1.55 -13.69
CA LEU A 83 7.67 1.72 -13.81
C LEU A 83 8.07 2.31 -15.18
N GLY A 84 7.17 2.58 -16.12
CA GLY A 84 7.47 3.09 -17.47
C GLY A 84 7.41 2.02 -18.57
N LYS A 85 7.38 2.45 -19.84
CA LYS A 85 7.33 1.55 -21.03
C LYS A 85 8.54 0.59 -21.04
N LYS A 86 8.37 -0.59 -21.65
CA LYS A 86 9.42 -1.59 -21.87
C LYS A 86 10.59 -0.98 -22.68
N GLY A 87 11.55 -0.37 -22.01
CA GLY A 87 12.93 -0.27 -22.50
C GLY A 87 13.67 -1.58 -22.24
N PHE A 88 14.76 -1.79 -22.96
CA PHE A 88 15.63 -2.97 -22.84
C PHE A 88 15.97 -3.24 -21.36
N SER A 89 15.65 -4.44 -20.88
CA SER A 89 15.98 -4.88 -19.51
C SER A 89 17.04 -5.97 -19.60
N ALA A 90 18.30 -5.60 -19.35
CA ALA A 90 19.40 -6.55 -19.18
C ALA A 90 19.80 -6.58 -17.70
N GLY A 91 19.29 -7.57 -16.98
CA GLY A 91 19.56 -7.73 -15.54
C GLY A 91 18.95 -6.60 -14.68
N ILE A 92 19.75 -6.02 -13.79
CA ILE A 92 19.35 -4.97 -12.82
C ILE A 92 19.17 -3.60 -13.50
N VAL A 93 19.67 -3.42 -14.72
CA VAL A 93 19.66 -2.13 -15.41
C VAL A 93 18.35 -1.95 -16.18
N GLN A 94 17.60 -0.91 -15.81
CA GLN A 94 16.37 -0.50 -16.49
C GLN A 94 16.59 0.86 -17.15
N LEU A 95 16.83 0.86 -18.47
CA LEU A 95 16.92 2.08 -19.27
C LEU A 95 15.51 2.48 -19.76
N ASN A 96 15.15 3.77 -19.64
CA ASN A 96 13.88 4.41 -20.05
C ASN A 96 12.70 4.39 -19.06
N LYS A 97 12.96 4.40 -17.75
CA LYS A 97 11.93 4.56 -16.72
C LYS A 97 11.98 5.98 -16.14
N ASP A 98 11.15 6.88 -16.67
CA ASP A 98 11.07 8.28 -16.21
C ASP A 98 10.39 8.41 -14.82
N GLY A 99 9.68 7.38 -14.38
CA GLY A 99 8.97 7.36 -13.10
C GLY A 99 7.72 8.25 -13.08
N LYS A 100 7.37 8.91 -14.19
CA LYS A 100 6.23 9.83 -14.26
C LYS A 100 4.90 9.14 -13.91
N PRO A 101 4.60 7.91 -14.39
CA PRO A 101 3.36 7.23 -14.01
C PRO A 101 3.25 6.96 -12.50
N LEU A 102 4.37 6.65 -11.84
CA LEU A 102 4.40 6.46 -10.39
C LEU A 102 4.20 7.79 -9.65
N TYR A 103 4.85 8.86 -10.13
CA TYR A 103 4.66 10.20 -9.59
C TYR A 103 3.20 10.66 -9.70
N ASP A 104 2.59 10.54 -10.89
CA ASP A 104 1.20 10.92 -11.15
C ASP A 104 0.23 10.15 -10.24
N LEU A 105 0.48 8.86 -10.00
CA LEU A 105 -0.30 8.05 -9.06
C LEU A 105 -0.18 8.58 -7.62
N LEU A 106 1.03 8.84 -7.14
CA LEU A 106 1.24 9.35 -5.78
C LEU A 106 0.59 10.72 -5.61
N GLU A 107 0.74 11.61 -6.60
CA GLU A 107 0.11 12.92 -6.60
C GLU A 107 -1.42 12.81 -6.53
N LEU A 108 -2.03 11.92 -7.32
CA LEU A 108 -3.46 11.66 -7.29
C LEU A 108 -3.93 11.21 -5.90
N VAL A 109 -3.28 10.18 -5.34
CA VAL A 109 -3.66 9.61 -4.04
C VAL A 109 -3.51 10.65 -2.93
N ILE A 110 -2.43 11.43 -2.94
CA ILE A 110 -2.20 12.48 -1.92
C ILE A 110 -3.29 13.55 -2.01
N LYS A 111 -3.58 14.07 -3.21
CA LYS A 111 -4.58 15.13 -3.39
C LYS A 111 -5.97 14.67 -2.95
N GLU A 112 -6.40 13.49 -3.36
CA GLU A 112 -7.72 12.96 -3.00
C GLU A 112 -7.87 12.77 -1.49
N ASN A 113 -6.85 12.24 -0.80
CA ASN A 113 -6.93 12.07 0.65
C ASN A 113 -6.95 13.40 1.40
N ILE A 114 -6.21 14.41 0.91
CA ILE A 114 -6.29 15.77 1.47
C ILE A 114 -7.70 16.34 1.31
N GLU A 115 -8.31 16.17 0.14
CA GLU A 115 -9.68 16.62 -0.12
C GLU A 115 -10.71 15.90 0.76
N ILE A 116 -10.58 14.58 0.95
CA ILE A 116 -11.44 13.80 1.85
C ILE A 116 -11.30 14.31 3.29
N PHE A 117 -10.06 14.50 3.77
CA PHE A 117 -9.81 14.99 5.12
C PHE A 117 -10.51 16.33 5.38
N TYR A 118 -10.42 17.29 4.46
CA TYR A 118 -11.08 18.58 4.62
C TYR A 118 -12.61 18.50 4.48
N ARG A 119 -13.14 17.58 3.67
CA ARG A 119 -14.58 17.36 3.54
C ARG A 119 -15.18 16.83 4.84
N ASP A 120 -14.51 15.91 5.51
CA ASP A 120 -15.01 15.26 6.72
C ASP A 120 -14.91 16.16 7.98
N GLN A 121 -14.29 17.34 7.86
CA GLN A 121 -14.17 18.35 8.94
C GLN A 121 -15.28 19.41 8.92
N ILE A 122 -16.16 19.41 7.91
CA ILE A 122 -17.27 20.38 7.71
C ILE A 122 -18.60 19.65 7.91
#